data_AF-A0A382J5W8-F1
#
_entry.id   AF-A0A382J5W8-F1
#
_cell.length_a   1.000
_cell.length_b   1.000
_cell.length_c   1.000
_cell.angle_alpha   90.00
_cell.angle_beta   90.00
_cell.angle_gamma   90.00
#
_symmetry.space_group_name_H-M   'P 1'
#
loop_
_entity.id
_entity.type
_entity.pdbx_description
1 polymer ?
#
loop_
_entity_poly.entity_id
_entity_poly.type
_entity_poly.pdbx_seq_one_letter_code
_entity_poly.pdbx_strand_id
1 'polypeptide(L)'
;MKFIILIISACTLLSCGKDSSLRSDTNSPSVSDPRKSVVINEHIHISLPADWINEYHTIMTNLKTLLPLYQIYYNSIDIYAWNDKVPDPYPSI
;
A
#
# COMPACT_ATOMS: atom_id res chain seq x y z
N MET A 1 3.47 24.25 46.21
CA MET A 1 3.09 22.93 46.75
C MET A 1 4.04 21.89 46.18
N LYS A 2 4.63 21.09 47.08
CA LYS A 2 5.28 19.76 46.97
C LYS A 2 5.88 19.25 45.63
N PHE A 3 7.20 19.01 45.70
CA PHE A 3 8.05 17.92 45.17
C PHE A 3 7.41 16.82 44.30
N ILE A 4 8.14 16.35 43.27
CA ILE A 4 8.38 14.93 42.88
C ILE A 4 9.44 14.94 41.74
N ILE A 5 10.73 14.80 42.05
CA ILE A 5 11.59 13.59 41.99
C ILE A 5 11.94 13.14 40.56
N LEU A 6 13.22 13.36 40.20
CA LEU A 6 13.98 12.68 39.15
C LEU A 6 14.06 11.17 39.44
N ILE A 7 13.74 10.32 38.46
CA ILE A 7 14.22 8.93 38.44
C ILE A 7 14.96 8.69 37.13
N ILE A 8 16.28 8.72 37.25
CA ILE A 8 17.22 8.06 36.34
C ILE A 8 17.04 6.56 36.58
N SER A 9 16.71 5.79 35.54
CA SER A 9 16.90 4.35 35.59
C SER A 9 17.45 3.87 34.25
N ALA A 10 18.78 3.80 34.20
CA ALA A 10 19.49 2.96 33.25
C ALA A 10 19.36 1.51 33.76
N CYS A 11 18.51 0.70 33.12
CA CYS A 11 18.56 -0.75 33.29
C CYS A 11 19.59 -1.32 32.32
N THR A 12 20.68 -1.75 32.92
CA THR A 12 21.85 -2.41 32.34
C THR A 12 21.49 -3.64 31.50
N LEU A 13 22.29 -3.80 30.45
CA LEU A 13 22.52 -5.01 29.68
C LEU A 13 22.71 -6.23 30.60
N LEU A 14 22.13 -7.38 30.23
CA LEU A 14 22.81 -8.68 30.06
C LEU A 14 21.81 -9.85 30.15
N SER A 15 21.82 -10.65 29.08
CA SER A 15 21.85 -12.11 29.12
C SER A 15 20.71 -12.89 29.79
N CYS A 16 19.87 -13.49 28.95
CA CYS A 16 19.47 -14.90 29.07
C CYS A 16 19.48 -15.44 27.63
N GLY A 17 20.25 -16.43 27.20
CA GLY A 17 20.67 -17.64 27.89
C GLY A 17 19.87 -18.80 27.32
N LYS A 18 20.54 -19.67 26.54
CA LYS A 18 20.20 -21.07 26.21
C LYS A 18 19.33 -21.32 24.96
N ASP A 19 19.94 -22.06 24.02
CA ASP A 19 19.30 -22.72 22.88
C ASP A 19 18.18 -23.66 23.33
N SER A 20 17.04 -23.56 22.66
CA SER A 20 16.10 -24.68 22.54
C SER A 20 15.58 -24.73 21.11
N SER A 21 15.87 -25.85 20.46
CA SER A 21 15.32 -26.24 19.18
C SER A 21 13.79 -26.33 19.27
N LEU A 22 13.08 -25.59 18.41
CA LEU A 22 11.72 -25.97 18.03
C LEU A 22 11.54 -25.77 16.52
N ARG A 23 11.64 -26.91 15.84
CA ARG A 23 11.00 -27.30 14.59
C ARG A 23 9.90 -26.33 14.13
N SER A 24 10.09 -25.73 12.96
CA SER A 24 9.00 -25.08 12.23
C SER A 24 8.70 -25.90 10.97
N ASP A 25 8.03 -27.03 11.17
CA ASP A 25 7.14 -27.53 10.13
C ASP A 25 5.88 -26.69 10.26
N THR A 26 5.57 -25.86 9.27
CA THR A 26 4.21 -25.59 8.74
C THR A 26 4.35 -24.51 7.66
N ASN A 27 3.78 -24.79 6.49
CA ASN A 27 3.58 -23.85 5.39
C ASN A 27 3.17 -22.47 5.92
N SER A 28 4.12 -21.55 5.98
CA SER A 28 3.83 -20.16 6.29
C SER A 28 3.17 -19.55 5.06
N PRO A 29 1.99 -18.92 5.18
CA PRO A 29 1.52 -18.00 4.16
C PRO A 29 2.66 -17.01 3.93
N SER A 30 3.04 -16.79 2.67
CA SER A 30 4.01 -15.75 2.36
C SER A 30 3.49 -14.44 2.95
N VAL A 31 4.11 -13.98 4.04
CA VAL A 31 3.85 -12.68 4.61
C VAL A 31 4.17 -11.69 3.50
N SER A 32 3.14 -11.08 2.92
CA SER A 32 3.28 -10.01 1.95
C SER A 32 4.11 -8.93 2.60
N ASP A 33 5.21 -8.52 1.96
CA ASP A 33 6.03 -7.41 2.43
C ASP A 33 5.13 -6.17 2.54
N PRO A 34 4.86 -5.65 3.75
CA PRO A 34 3.96 -4.53 3.96
C PRO A 34 4.46 -3.23 3.32
N ARG A 35 5.64 -3.23 2.67
CA ARG A 35 6.21 -2.06 1.97
C ARG A 35 5.96 -2.08 0.46
N LYS A 36 5.34 -3.10 -0.09
CA LYS A 36 5.13 -3.17 -1.55
C LYS A 36 3.95 -2.31 -1.97
N SER A 37 4.17 -1.42 -2.94
CA SER A 37 3.14 -0.55 -3.49
C SER A 37 2.17 -1.32 -4.39
N VAL A 38 0.89 -0.95 -4.38
CA VAL A 38 -0.12 -1.45 -5.33
C VAL A 38 0.20 -0.91 -6.72
N VAL A 39 0.12 -1.79 -7.72
CA VAL A 39 0.31 -1.42 -9.12
C VAL A 39 -1.00 -0.83 -9.67
N ILE A 40 -0.96 0.34 -10.31
CA ILE A 40 -2.12 0.91 -10.99
C ILE A 40 -1.91 0.75 -12.49
N ASN A 41 -2.84 0.05 -13.14
CA ASN A 41 -2.86 -0.13 -14.60
C ASN A 41 -3.93 0.80 -15.19
N GLU A 42 -3.52 1.70 -16.07
CA GLU A 42 -4.37 2.79 -16.57
C GLU A 42 -4.76 2.48 -18.03
N HIS A 43 -6.04 2.24 -18.28
CA HIS A 43 -6.62 1.90 -19.60
C HIS A 43 -7.48 3.08 -20.09
N ILE A 44 -6.81 4.16 -20.48
CA ILE A 44 -7.45 5.42 -20.88
C ILE A 44 -7.73 5.42 -22.38
N HIS A 45 -9.01 5.32 -22.74
CA HIS A 45 -9.41 5.26 -24.13
C HIS A 45 -9.32 6.64 -24.82
N ILE A 46 -8.92 6.63 -26.09
CA ILE A 46 -8.70 7.84 -26.91
C ILE A 46 -9.95 8.71 -27.14
N SER A 47 -11.14 8.22 -26.81
CA SER A 47 -12.39 8.98 -26.93
C SER A 47 -12.54 10.06 -25.87
N LEU A 48 -11.70 10.06 -24.84
CA LEU A 48 -11.71 11.06 -23.78
C LEU A 48 -11.14 12.40 -24.28
N PRO A 49 -11.81 13.52 -23.97
CA PRO A 49 -11.26 14.84 -24.20
C PRO A 49 -9.91 15.04 -23.47
N ALA A 50 -9.00 15.78 -24.10
CA ALA A 50 -7.67 16.03 -23.53
C ALA A 50 -7.73 16.69 -22.14
N ASP A 51 -8.69 17.59 -21.92
CA ASP A 51 -8.86 18.25 -20.62
C ASP A 51 -9.20 17.25 -19.50
N TRP A 52 -10.02 16.23 -19.80
CA TRP A 52 -10.38 15.20 -18.83
C TRP A 52 -9.20 14.27 -18.52
N ILE A 53 -8.36 13.97 -19.52
CA ILE A 53 -7.13 13.20 -19.34
C ILE A 53 -6.17 13.98 -18.41
N ASN A 54 -6.06 15.30 -18.57
CA ASN A 54 -5.23 16.14 -17.71
C ASN A 54 -5.71 16.16 -16.25
N GLU A 55 -7.03 16.29 -16.04
CA GLU A 55 -7.62 16.21 -14.70
C GLU A 55 -7.39 14.82 -14.07
N TYR A 56 -7.59 13.75 -14.85
CA TYR A 56 -7.32 12.39 -14.40
C TYR A 56 -5.88 12.21 -13.91
N HIS A 57 -4.88 12.67 -14.68
CA HIS A 57 -3.48 12.60 -14.27
C HIS A 57 -3.20 13.38 -12.99
N THR A 58 -3.86 14.53 -12.80
CA THR A 58 -3.76 15.33 -11.57
C THR A 58 -4.30 14.56 -10.37
N ILE A 59 -5.49 13.98 -10.50
CA ILE A 59 -6.11 13.15 -9.46
C ILE A 59 -5.23 11.95 -9.14
N MET A 60 -4.72 11.24 -10.16
CA MET A 60 -3.89 10.06 -9.99
C MET A 60 -2.57 10.38 -9.26
N THR A 61 -1.97 11.52 -9.56
CA THR A 61 -0.77 12.01 -8.88
C THR A 61 -1.04 12.28 -7.40
N ASN A 62 -2.15 12.95 -7.09
CA ASN A 62 -2.55 13.19 -5.71
C ASN A 62 -2.88 11.89 -4.97
N LEU A 63 -3.56 10.95 -5.62
CA LEU A 63 -3.92 9.66 -5.04
C LEU A 63 -2.67 8.83 -4.66
N LYS A 64 -1.71 8.74 -5.59
CA LYS A 64 -0.41 8.07 -5.38
C LYS A 64 0.40 8.70 -4.24
N THR A 65 0.17 9.99 -3.96
CA THR A 65 0.85 10.74 -2.88
C THR A 65 0.15 10.57 -1.53
N LEU A 66 -1.19 10.56 -1.51
CA LEU A 66 -1.99 10.54 -0.29
C LEU A 66 -2.15 9.15 0.31
N LEU A 67 -2.25 8.12 -0.53
CA LEU A 67 -2.42 6.76 -0.06
C LEU A 67 -1.09 6.04 -0.17
N PRO A 68 -0.49 5.61 0.94
CA PRO A 68 0.50 4.56 0.87
C PRO A 68 -0.27 3.28 0.53
N LEU A 69 -0.47 3.07 -0.77
CA LEU A 69 -1.17 1.91 -1.31
C LEU A 69 -0.27 0.71 -1.07
N TYR A 70 -0.26 0.17 0.14
CA TYR A 70 0.44 -1.07 0.41
C TYR A 70 -0.40 -2.25 -0.03
N GLN A 71 0.25 -3.30 -0.53
CA GLN A 71 -0.38 -4.55 -0.99
C GLN A 71 -0.93 -5.39 0.17
N ILE A 72 -1.73 -4.79 1.06
CA ILE A 72 -2.37 -5.49 2.17
C ILE A 72 -3.52 -6.36 1.64
N TYR A 73 -4.25 -5.87 0.62
CA TYR A 73 -5.46 -6.53 0.11
C TYR A 73 -5.48 -6.74 -1.40
N TYR A 74 -4.77 -5.90 -2.16
CA TYR A 74 -4.77 -5.93 -3.62
C TYR A 74 -3.34 -5.80 -4.15
N ASN A 75 -2.99 -6.57 -5.18
CA ASN A 75 -1.70 -6.48 -5.85
C ASN A 75 -1.68 -5.39 -6.92
N SER A 76 -2.82 -5.21 -7.59
CA SER A 76 -3.03 -4.22 -8.63
C SER A 76 -4.46 -3.69 -8.63
N ILE A 77 -4.63 -2.52 -9.23
CA ILE A 77 -5.92 -1.89 -9.54
C ILE A 77 -5.89 -1.54 -11.03
N ASP A 78 -6.85 -2.05 -11.78
CA ASP A 78 -7.07 -1.66 -13.17
C ASP A 78 -8.12 -0.54 -13.23
N ILE A 79 -7.81 0.52 -13.95
CA ILE A 79 -8.68 1.68 -14.12
C ILE A 79 -8.99 1.83 -15.60
N TYR A 80 -10.27 1.73 -15.94
CA TYR A 80 -10.77 1.89 -17.30
C TYR A 80 -11.54 3.20 -17.38
N ALA A 81 -11.24 4.01 -18.39
CA ALA A 81 -11.94 5.27 -18.62
C ALA A 81 -12.17 5.49 -20.12
N TRP A 82 -13.42 5.82 -20.48
CA TRP A 82 -13.80 6.17 -21.84
C TRP A 82 -14.99 7.15 -21.83
N ASN A 83 -15.22 7.81 -22.96
CA ASN A 83 -16.40 8.65 -23.19
C ASN A 83 -17.63 7.76 -23.45
N ASP A 84 -18.69 7.91 -22.66
CA ASP A 84 -19.92 7.10 -22.73
C ASP A 84 -20.73 7.29 -24.03
N LYS A 85 -20.39 8.31 -24.82
CA LYS A 85 -20.98 8.56 -26.14
C LYS A 85 -20.41 7.67 -27.25
N VAL A 86 -19.33 6.93 -26.99
CA VAL A 86 -18.82 5.92 -27.93
C VAL A 86 -19.15 4.51 -27.43
N PRO A 87 -19.22 3.50 -28.32
CA PRO A 87 -19.35 2.11 -27.90
C PRO A 87 -18.29 1.72 -26.87
N ASP A 88 -18.66 0.87 -25.92
CA ASP A 88 -17.77 0.37 -24.88
C ASP A 88 -16.52 -0.29 -25.50
N PRO A 89 -15.33 0.28 -25.29
CA PRO A 89 -14.08 -0.26 -25.82
C PRO A 89 -13.57 -1.47 -25.02
N TYR A 90 -14.13 -1.74 -23.84
CA TYR A 90 -13.73 -2.83 -22.96
C TYR A 90 -14.92 -3.75 -22.64
N PRO A 91 -15.55 -4.37 -23.66
CA PRO A 91 -16.67 -5.26 -23.43
C PRO A 91 -16.19 -6.47 -22.64
N SER A 92 -16.86 -6.77 -21.52
CA SER A 92 -16.57 -7.89 -20.60
C SER A 92 -15.58 -7.60 -19.46
N ILE A 93 -15.26 -6.34 -19.18
CA ILE A 93 -14.75 -5.95 -17.86
C ILE A 93 -15.90 -5.91 -16.84
#